data_AF-A0A7X3FUK0-F1
#
_entry.id   AF-A0A7X3FUK0-F1
#
_cell.length_a   1.000
_cell.length_b   1.000
_cell.length_c   1.000
_cell.angle_alpha   90.00
_cell.angle_beta   90.00
_cell.angle_gamma   90.00
#
_symmetry.space_group_name_H-M   'P 1'
#
loop_
_entity.id
_entity.type
_entity.pdbx_description
1 polymer ?
#
loop_
_entity_poly.entity_id
_entity_poly.type
_entity_poly.pdbx_seq_one_letter_code
_entity_poly.pdbx_strand_id
1 'polypeptide(L)'
;MVERGGLRIGIIGIAATIIDKTVPPKFHEGIRLSLGRTELPSHIQRLRHDDGVDLIVVLSHLGFPQDVQLAKDVPGIDVLVSGHTHNRLRVPETVNDTIIIQSGSHGSFVGRLDLEVRDGKVTEYAHRLVSIDEAVGTDPEMEVLIDRAMQPH
;
A
#
# COMPACT_ATOMS: atom_id res chain seq x y z
N MET A 1 11.74 -5.92 3.55
CA MET A 1 11.67 -7.11 2.69
C MET A 1 11.04 -8.23 3.48
N VAL A 2 10.28 -9.11 2.82
CA VAL A 2 9.69 -10.31 3.43
C VAL A 2 9.86 -11.47 2.45
N GLU A 3 10.15 -12.67 2.96
CA GLU A 3 10.20 -13.90 2.14
C GLU A 3 8.93 -14.73 2.35
N ARG A 4 8.22 -15.08 1.28
CA ARG A 4 7.00 -15.92 1.32
C ARG A 4 6.87 -16.72 0.04
N GLY A 5 6.54 -18.01 0.16
CA GLY A 5 6.30 -18.88 -1.00
C GLY A 5 7.49 -19.01 -1.95
N GLY A 6 8.72 -18.86 -1.44
CA GLY A 6 9.95 -18.85 -2.25
C GLY A 6 10.25 -17.51 -2.95
N LEU A 7 9.40 -16.49 -2.76
CA LEU A 7 9.59 -15.15 -3.32
C LEU A 7 10.16 -14.20 -2.28
N ARG A 8 11.08 -13.32 -2.72
CA ARG A 8 11.53 -12.15 -1.99
C ARG A 8 10.68 -10.95 -2.38
N ILE A 9 10.04 -10.35 -1.38
CA ILE A 9 9.11 -9.24 -1.59
C ILE A 9 9.68 -7.97 -0.94
N GLY A 10 10.02 -6.98 -1.77
CA GLY A 10 10.42 -5.65 -1.36
C GLY A 10 9.18 -4.80 -1.12
N ILE A 11 9.14 -4.10 0.01
CA ILE A 11 8.06 -3.17 0.35
C ILE A 11 8.68 -1.79 0.53
N ILE A 12 8.20 -0.82 -0.22
CA ILE A 12 8.62 0.59 -0.12
C ILE A 12 7.42 1.42 0.35
N GLY A 13 7.62 2.17 1.44
CA GLY A 13 6.59 3.07 1.96
C GLY A 13 6.71 4.47 1.37
N ILE A 14 5.57 5.11 1.09
CA ILE A 14 5.52 6.52 0.70
C ILE A 14 4.38 7.25 1.43
N ALA A 15 4.70 8.44 1.94
CA ALA A 15 3.80 9.25 2.76
C ALA A 15 3.30 10.49 2.00
N ALA A 16 2.09 10.95 2.34
CA ALA A 16 1.46 12.12 1.74
C ALA A 16 2.34 13.37 1.87
N THR A 17 2.51 14.14 0.79
CA THR A 17 3.39 15.32 0.77
C THR A 17 2.72 16.59 1.31
N ILE A 18 1.53 16.48 1.91
CA ILE A 18 0.69 17.62 2.29
C ILE A 18 0.74 17.93 3.78
N ILE A 19 1.68 17.35 4.54
CA ILE A 19 1.80 17.56 5.98
C ILE A 19 2.02 19.04 6.33
N ASP A 20 2.70 19.79 5.48
CA ASP A 20 2.90 21.23 5.58
C ASP A 20 1.60 22.05 5.46
N LYS A 21 0.54 21.43 4.92
CA LYS A 21 -0.77 22.06 4.74
C LYS A 21 -1.81 21.56 5.73
N THR A 22 -1.62 20.37 6.30
CA THR A 22 -2.64 19.69 7.12
C THR A 22 -2.29 19.62 8.59
N VAL A 23 -1.03 19.81 8.98
CA VAL A 23 -0.61 19.78 10.39
C VAL A 23 0.10 21.07 10.81
N PRO A 24 0.01 21.47 12.10
CA PRO A 24 0.70 22.64 12.61
C PRO A 24 2.23 22.61 12.38
N PRO A 25 2.88 23.77 12.15
CA PRO A 25 4.31 23.86 11.84
C PRO A 25 5.25 23.06 12.74
N LYS A 26 5.01 23.10 14.05
CA LYS A 26 5.81 22.37 15.06
C LYS A 26 5.90 20.86 14.84
N PHE A 27 5.00 20.26 14.04
CA PHE A 27 4.97 18.83 13.76
C PHE A 27 5.66 18.44 12.44
N HIS A 28 6.03 19.40 11.60
CA HIS A 28 6.64 19.13 10.29
C HIS A 28 7.86 20.00 9.97
N GLU A 29 8.26 20.90 10.87
CA GLU A 29 9.44 21.73 10.71
C GLU A 29 10.70 20.85 10.51
N GLY A 30 11.46 21.12 9.45
CA GLY A 30 12.63 20.33 9.06
C GLY A 30 12.32 19.03 8.29
N ILE A 31 11.05 18.68 8.09
CA ILE A 31 10.65 17.48 7.33
C ILE A 31 10.27 17.87 5.90
N ARG A 32 10.86 17.17 4.92
CA ARG A 32 10.47 17.26 3.51
C ARG A 32 10.06 15.89 3.01
N LEU A 33 8.84 15.81 2.49
CA LEU A 33 8.31 14.62 1.81
C LEU A 33 8.25 14.90 0.31
N SER A 34 8.71 13.94 -0.51
CA SER A 34 8.63 14.01 -1.96
C SER A 34 7.50 13.13 -2.48
N LEU A 35 7.12 13.33 -3.74
CA LEU A 35 6.20 12.44 -4.46
C LEU A 35 6.84 11.09 -4.83
N GLY A 36 8.07 10.81 -4.40
CA GLY A 36 8.78 9.56 -4.67
C GLY A 36 9.30 9.38 -6.09
N ARG A 37 8.94 10.24 -7.05
CA ARG A 37 9.37 10.13 -8.47
C ARG A 37 10.88 10.10 -8.66
N THR A 38 11.63 10.79 -7.80
CA THR A 38 13.10 10.86 -7.87
C THR A 38 13.76 9.77 -7.05
N GLU A 39 13.18 9.42 -5.91
CA GLU A 39 13.78 8.52 -4.92
C GLU A 39 13.44 7.04 -5.17
N LEU A 40 12.23 6.72 -5.63
CA LEU A 40 11.80 5.34 -5.87
C LEU A 40 12.67 4.58 -6.88
N PRO A 41 13.08 5.16 -8.03
CA PRO A 41 13.88 4.41 -9.01
C PRO A 41 15.16 3.81 -8.42
N SER A 42 15.89 4.54 -7.57
CA SER A 42 17.12 4.02 -6.96
C SER A 42 16.84 2.95 -5.90
N HIS A 43 15.75 3.10 -5.14
CA HIS A 43 15.32 2.08 -4.18
C HIS A 43 14.85 0.79 -4.86
N ILE A 44 14.08 0.90 -5.95
CA ILE A 44 13.66 -0.23 -6.78
C ILE A 44 14.89 -0.92 -7.35
N GLN A 45 15.83 -0.16 -7.94
CA GLN A 45 17.06 -0.71 -8.49
C GLN A 45 17.87 -1.48 -7.43
N ARG A 46 18.09 -0.89 -6.25
CA ARG A 46 18.80 -1.53 -5.15
C ARG A 46 18.13 -2.83 -4.72
N LEU A 47 16.81 -2.81 -4.52
CA LEU A 47 16.05 -4.00 -4.11
C LEU A 47 16.12 -5.11 -5.17
N ARG A 48 16.03 -4.76 -6.45
CA ARG A 48 16.12 -5.73 -7.55
C ARG A 48 17.51 -6.31 -7.72
N HIS A 49 18.52 -5.47 -7.82
CA HIS A 49 19.87 -5.90 -8.21
C HIS A 49 20.71 -6.40 -7.05
N ASP A 50 20.62 -5.74 -5.89
CA ASP A 50 21.50 -6.04 -4.77
C ASP A 50 20.83 -7.05 -3.82
N ASP A 51 19.53 -6.87 -3.57
CA ASP A 51 18.79 -7.71 -2.61
C ASP A 51 18.10 -8.92 -3.29
N GLY A 52 18.07 -8.95 -4.63
CA GLY A 52 17.48 -10.04 -5.42
C GLY A 52 15.96 -10.17 -5.21
N VAL A 53 15.25 -9.06 -5.11
CA VAL A 53 13.80 -9.02 -4.87
C VAL A 53 13.02 -9.39 -6.14
N ASP A 54 12.09 -10.35 -6.00
CA ASP A 54 11.19 -10.81 -7.06
C ASP A 54 9.98 -9.91 -7.25
N LEU A 55 9.42 -9.35 -6.16
CA LEU A 55 8.27 -8.44 -6.23
C LEU A 55 8.50 -7.13 -5.47
N ILE A 56 8.12 -6.00 -6.06
CA ILE A 56 8.10 -4.68 -5.44
C ILE A 56 6.66 -4.27 -5.20
N VAL A 57 6.35 -4.07 -3.92
CA VAL A 57 5.11 -3.49 -3.43
C VAL A 57 5.39 -2.08 -2.93
N VAL A 58 4.70 -1.09 -3.50
CA VAL A 58 4.68 0.27 -2.95
C VAL A 58 3.44 0.43 -2.07
N LEU A 59 3.64 0.65 -0.78
CA LEU A 59 2.60 0.98 0.18
C LEU A 59 2.50 2.50 0.28
N SER A 60 1.47 3.06 -0.35
CA SER A 60 1.35 4.51 -0.55
C SER A 60 0.22 5.14 0.24
N HIS A 61 0.49 6.36 0.71
CA HIS A 61 -0.51 7.29 1.22
C HIS A 61 -0.53 8.61 0.42
N LEU A 62 -0.18 8.61 -0.88
CA LEU A 62 -0.26 9.81 -1.72
C LEU A 62 -1.70 10.13 -2.14
N GLY A 63 -2.50 9.11 -2.43
CA GLY A 63 -3.84 9.27 -2.96
C GLY A 63 -3.96 8.76 -4.39
N PHE A 64 -5.11 8.20 -4.72
CA PHE A 64 -5.30 7.42 -5.94
C PHE A 64 -4.85 8.15 -7.23
N PRO A 65 -5.22 9.42 -7.48
CA PRO A 65 -4.76 10.11 -8.70
C PRO A 65 -3.24 10.31 -8.74
N GLN A 66 -2.61 10.57 -7.60
CA GLN A 66 -1.16 10.72 -7.52
C GLN A 66 -0.45 9.38 -7.69
N ASP A 67 -1.01 8.30 -7.14
CA ASP A 67 -0.49 6.94 -7.29
C ASP A 67 -0.59 6.44 -8.73
N VAL A 68 -1.70 6.73 -9.43
CA VAL A 68 -1.84 6.47 -10.87
C VAL A 68 -0.77 7.22 -11.65
N GLN A 69 -0.51 8.48 -11.32
CA GLN A 69 0.55 9.25 -11.98
C GLN A 69 1.94 8.70 -11.66
N LEU A 70 2.18 8.30 -10.40
CA LEU A 70 3.44 7.71 -9.97
C LEU A 70 3.75 6.42 -10.72
N ALA A 71 2.76 5.54 -10.87
CA ALA A 71 2.89 4.29 -11.64
C ALA A 71 3.17 4.52 -13.14
N LYS A 72 2.70 5.64 -13.72
CA LYS A 72 3.08 6.04 -15.08
C LYS A 72 4.55 6.46 -15.16
N ASP A 73 5.01 7.19 -14.15
CA ASP A 73 6.31 7.84 -14.16
C ASP A 73 7.46 6.95 -13.68
N VAL A 74 7.17 5.93 -12.86
CA VAL A 74 8.17 5.09 -12.19
C VAL A 74 7.95 3.62 -12.54
N PRO A 75 8.70 3.07 -13.50
CA PRO A 75 8.64 1.64 -13.85
C PRO A 75 9.25 0.77 -12.74
N GLY A 76 8.87 -0.50 -12.72
CA GLY A 76 9.41 -1.52 -11.80
C GLY A 76 8.62 -1.70 -10.50
N ILE A 77 7.50 -1.00 -10.34
CA ILE A 77 6.52 -1.25 -9.28
C ILE A 77 5.55 -2.33 -9.79
N ASP A 78 5.45 -3.47 -9.11
CA ASP A 78 4.50 -4.53 -9.51
C ASP A 78 3.12 -4.28 -8.89
N VAL A 79 3.08 -3.91 -7.61
CA VAL A 79 1.84 -3.64 -6.88
C VAL A 79 1.94 -2.31 -6.15
N LEU A 80 0.91 -1.49 -6.25
CA LEU A 80 0.74 -0.26 -5.49
C LEU A 80 -0.51 -0.37 -4.61
N VAL A 81 -0.29 -0.44 -3.30
CA VAL A 81 -1.36 -0.39 -2.29
C VAL A 81 -1.59 1.07 -1.93
N SER A 82 -2.57 1.68 -2.58
CA SER A 82 -2.91 3.10 -2.46
C SER A 82 -3.73 3.39 -1.19
N GLY A 83 -3.67 4.62 -0.71
CA GLY A 83 -4.39 5.12 0.47
C GLY A 83 -4.86 6.56 0.27
N HIS A 84 -5.06 7.29 1.37
CA HIS A 84 -5.40 8.72 1.45
C HIS A 84 -6.78 9.15 0.92
N THR A 85 -7.17 8.78 -0.29
CA THR A 85 -8.38 9.29 -0.96
C THR A 85 -9.65 8.47 -0.68
N HIS A 86 -9.51 7.38 0.08
CA HIS A 86 -10.60 6.50 0.50
C HIS A 86 -11.40 5.86 -0.66
N ASN A 87 -10.75 5.67 -1.83
CA ASN A 87 -11.37 4.99 -2.97
C ASN A 87 -11.65 3.52 -2.63
N ARG A 88 -12.81 3.01 -3.07
CA ARG A 88 -13.21 1.60 -2.94
C ARG A 88 -13.10 0.93 -4.29
N LEU A 89 -11.91 0.48 -4.66
CA LEU A 89 -11.68 -0.14 -5.96
C LEU A 89 -12.22 -1.56 -5.93
N ARG A 90 -13.38 -1.82 -6.55
CA ARG A 90 -13.91 -3.19 -6.70
C ARG A 90 -13.08 -4.00 -7.68
N VAL A 91 -12.57 -3.33 -8.72
CA VAL A 91 -11.64 -3.86 -9.71
C VAL A 91 -10.34 -3.06 -9.59
N PRO A 92 -9.16 -3.71 -9.57
CA PRO A 92 -7.88 -3.00 -9.58
C PRO A 92 -7.74 -2.11 -10.81
N GLU A 93 -7.05 -0.99 -10.66
CA GLU A 93 -6.56 -0.22 -11.80
C GLU A 93 -5.20 -0.80 -12.22
N THR A 94 -4.95 -0.96 -13.52
CA THR A 94 -3.63 -1.37 -14.02
C THR A 94 -3.06 -0.23 -14.85
N VAL A 95 -1.88 0.24 -14.46
CA VAL A 95 -1.17 1.32 -15.13
C VAL A 95 0.20 0.81 -15.52
N ASN A 96 0.47 0.70 -16.84
CA ASN A 96 1.59 -0.07 -17.34
C ASN A 96 1.52 -1.51 -16.77
N ASP A 97 2.59 -1.99 -16.12
CA ASP A 97 2.64 -3.30 -15.47
C ASP A 97 2.31 -3.23 -13.96
N THR A 98 1.90 -2.06 -13.45
CA THR A 98 1.62 -1.86 -12.02
C THR A 98 0.14 -2.08 -11.70
N ILE A 99 -0.14 -2.99 -10.78
CA ILE A 99 -1.49 -3.25 -10.25
C ILE A 99 -1.75 -2.33 -9.06
N ILE A 100 -2.79 -1.50 -9.13
CA ILE A 100 -3.15 -0.53 -8.09
C ILE A 100 -4.46 -0.96 -7.41
N ILE A 101 -4.41 -1.08 -6.08
CA ILE A 101 -5.59 -1.36 -5.25
C ILE A 101 -5.78 -0.29 -4.17
N GLN A 102 -7.03 -0.07 -3.75
CA GLN A 102 -7.37 0.76 -2.59
C GLN A 102 -8.64 0.24 -1.92
N SER A 103 -8.60 0.12 -0.59
CA SER A 103 -9.59 -0.62 0.19
C SER A 103 -10.57 0.27 0.97
N GLY A 104 -10.81 1.51 0.52
CA GLY A 104 -11.66 2.44 1.24
C GLY A 104 -11.05 2.96 2.54
N SER A 105 -11.85 3.01 3.61
CA SER A 105 -11.47 3.61 4.90
C SER A 105 -12.28 3.07 6.08
N HIS A 106 -11.91 3.46 7.30
CA HIS A 106 -12.60 3.11 8.55
C HIS A 106 -12.70 1.61 8.84
N GLY A 107 -11.82 0.79 8.28
CA GLY A 107 -11.89 -0.67 8.40
C GLY A 107 -13.11 -1.28 7.71
N SER A 108 -13.84 -0.54 6.87
CA SER A 108 -15.06 -1.05 6.20
C SER A 108 -14.80 -2.14 5.15
N PHE A 109 -13.55 -2.27 4.69
CA PHE A 109 -13.14 -3.34 3.77
C PHE A 109 -11.71 -3.80 4.04
N VAL A 110 -11.45 -5.06 3.68
CA VAL A 110 -10.11 -5.63 3.54
C VAL A 110 -9.88 -5.98 2.07
N GLY A 111 -8.85 -5.37 1.46
CA GLY A 111 -8.41 -5.72 0.11
C GLY A 111 -7.63 -7.02 0.12
N ARG A 112 -8.03 -7.98 -0.71
CA ARG A 112 -7.32 -9.22 -0.99
C ARG A 112 -6.88 -9.24 -2.45
N LEU A 113 -5.58 -9.29 -2.67
CA LEU A 113 -4.98 -9.46 -3.98
C LEU A 113 -4.20 -10.78 -3.97
N ASP A 114 -4.72 -11.77 -4.70
CA ASP A 114 -4.06 -13.05 -4.94
C ASP A 114 -3.22 -12.89 -6.22
N LEU A 115 -1.93 -13.24 -6.16
CA LEU A 115 -0.98 -13.10 -7.28
C LEU A 115 -0.41 -14.46 -7.67
N GLU A 116 -0.34 -14.72 -8.97
CA GLU A 116 0.51 -15.77 -9.52
C GLU A 116 1.81 -15.14 -10.05
N VAL A 117 2.94 -15.69 -9.61
CA VAL A 117 4.26 -15.16 -9.94
C VAL A 117 5.12 -16.26 -10.53
N ARG A 118 5.66 -16.01 -11.73
CA ARG A 118 6.58 -16.91 -12.45
C ARG A 118 7.79 -16.11 -12.91
N ASP A 119 8.98 -16.65 -12.71
CA ASP A 119 10.25 -16.03 -13.08
C ASP A 119 10.37 -14.56 -12.62
N GLY A 120 9.93 -14.28 -11.39
CA GLY A 120 9.97 -12.95 -10.78
C GLY A 120 8.99 -11.94 -11.39
N LYS A 121 7.96 -12.39 -12.12
CA LYS A 121 6.93 -11.52 -12.71
C LYS A 121 5.52 -11.99 -12.36
N VAL A 122 4.62 -11.05 -12.15
CA VAL A 122 3.20 -11.34 -11.97
C VAL A 122 2.62 -11.75 -13.33
N THR A 123 2.08 -12.97 -13.43
CA THR A 123 1.48 -13.49 -14.68
C THR A 123 -0.03 -13.44 -14.64
N GLU A 124 -0.63 -13.64 -13.46
CA GLU A 124 -2.07 -13.58 -13.25
C GLU A 124 -2.35 -12.97 -11.87
N TYR A 125 -3.53 -12.36 -11.72
CA TYR A 125 -3.98 -11.88 -10.41
C TYR A 125 -5.50 -11.96 -10.27
N ALA A 126 -5.96 -12.11 -9.04
CA ALA A 126 -7.36 -12.01 -8.67
C ALA A 126 -7.51 -11.03 -7.50
N HIS A 127 -8.51 -10.16 -7.58
CA HIS A 127 -8.76 -9.15 -6.55
C HIS A 127 -10.16 -9.31 -5.95
N ARG A 128 -10.25 -9.16 -4.64
CA ARG A 128 -11.50 -9.04 -3.90
C ARG A 128 -11.42 -7.92 -2.88
N LEU A 129 -12.43 -7.06 -2.90
CA LEU A 129 -12.67 -6.10 -1.83
C LEU A 129 -13.68 -6.71 -0.86
N VAL A 130 -13.17 -7.27 0.24
CA VAL A 130 -13.98 -7.99 1.23
C VAL A 130 -14.62 -6.95 2.16
N SER A 131 -15.95 -6.95 2.26
CA SER A 131 -16.68 -6.05 3.17
C SER A 131 -16.55 -6.54 4.60
N ILE A 132 -16.33 -5.62 5.53
CA ILE A 132 -16.37 -5.90 6.97
C ILE A 132 -17.73 -5.42 7.47
N ASP A 133 -18.66 -6.36 7.60
CA ASP A 133 -20.04 -6.16 8.02
C ASP A 133 -20.42 -7.16 9.13
N GLU A 134 -21.71 -7.20 9.50
CA GLU A 134 -22.23 -8.07 10.57
C GLU A 134 -22.04 -9.58 10.31
N ALA A 135 -21.75 -9.99 9.07
CA ALA A 135 -21.45 -11.39 8.77
C ALA A 135 -20.03 -11.80 9.20
N VAL A 136 -19.14 -10.83 9.47
CA VAL A 136 -17.81 -11.07 10.02
C VAL A 136 -17.91 -11.06 11.54
N GLY A 137 -17.79 -12.24 12.15
CA GLY A 137 -17.77 -12.37 13.60
C GLY A 137 -16.62 -11.59 14.24
N THR A 138 -16.82 -11.15 15.47
CA THR A 138 -15.79 -10.48 16.26
C THR A 138 -14.74 -11.48 16.75
N ASP A 139 -13.50 -11.00 16.86
CA ASP A 139 -12.42 -11.77 17.49
C ASP A 139 -12.43 -11.52 19.01
N PRO A 140 -12.58 -12.56 19.86
CA PRO A 140 -12.69 -12.39 21.31
C PRO A 140 -11.48 -11.74 21.95
N GLU A 141 -10.27 -11.95 21.42
CA GLU A 141 -9.05 -11.31 21.96
C GLU A 141 -9.04 -9.81 21.65
N MET A 142 -9.46 -9.43 20.43
CA MET A 142 -9.61 -8.02 20.04
C MET A 142 -10.71 -7.31 20.83
N GLU A 143 -11.83 -7.97 21.14
CA GLU A 143 -12.88 -7.39 21.99
C GLU A 143 -12.32 -6.98 23.35
N VAL A 144 -11.54 -7.85 23.99
CA VAL A 144 -10.91 -7.55 25.29
C VAL A 144 -9.98 -6.33 25.19
N LEU A 145 -9.23 -6.19 24.09
CA LEU A 145 -8.35 -5.04 23.86
C LEU A 145 -9.15 -3.75 23.66
N ILE A 146 -10.25 -3.80 22.93
CA ILE A 146 -11.15 -2.65 22.70
C ILE A 146 -11.80 -2.23 24.02
N ASP A 147 -12.37 -3.16 24.77
CA ASP A 147 -13.02 -2.89 26.06
C ASP A 147 -12.05 -2.22 27.03
N ARG A 148 -10.81 -2.70 27.09
CA ARG A 148 -9.75 -2.07 27.90
C ARG A 148 -9.44 -0.65 27.42
N ALA A 149 -9.32 -0.42 26.11
CA ALA A 149 -9.01 0.90 25.56
C ALA A 149 -10.16 1.91 25.76
N MET A 150 -11.40 1.43 25.86
CA MET A 150 -12.61 2.24 26.04
C MET A 150 -12.96 2.52 27.50
N GLN A 151 -12.18 2.03 28.48
CA GLN A 151 -12.41 2.36 29.89
C GLN A 151 -12.19 3.88 30.13
N PRO A 152 -13.00 4.49 31.01
CA PRO A 152 -12.79 5.89 31.40
C PRO A 152 -11.38 6.11 31.98
N HIS A 153 -10.76 7.22 31.59
CA HIS A 153 -9.47 7.68 32.12
C HIS A 153 -9.63 8.47 33.43
#